data_AF-A0A284S230-F1
#
_entry.id   AF-A0A284S230-F1
#
_cell.length_a   1.000
_cell.length_b   1.000
_cell.length_c   1.000
_cell.angle_alpha   90.00
_cell.angle_beta   90.00
_cell.angle_gamma   90.00
#
_symmetry.space_group_name_H-M   'P 1'
#
loop_
_entity.id
_entity.type
_entity.pdbx_description
1 polymer ?
#
loop_
_entity_poly.entity_id
_entity_poly.type
_entity_poly.pdbx_seq_one_letter_code
_entity_poly.pdbx_strand_id
1 'polypeptide(L)'
;MNTLILDCGHVPVEDGSVRNMLPLPGHAIEPMLRGAHERLAAYPLSLFVPAGPMTAYDWEPETSSHVALGACQNDELAQEVEDDMGAVHGVFTKAVMESLRSGQHASLVELIYGLPELPGQTPYVAGDYEDEPIWYQE
;
A
#
# COMPACT_ATOMS: atom_id res chain seq x y z
N MET A 1 -1.60 -14.72 -8.70
CA MET A 1 -1.44 -13.30 -8.36
C MET A 1 -2.16 -13.07 -7.04
N ASN A 2 -1.46 -12.53 -6.05
CA ASN A 2 -2.02 -12.30 -4.72
C ASN A 2 -2.16 -10.78 -4.51
N THR A 3 -3.33 -10.30 -4.12
CA THR A 3 -3.54 -8.86 -3.88
C THR A 3 -3.29 -8.54 -2.41
N LEU A 4 -2.48 -7.52 -2.14
CA LEU A 4 -2.24 -7.01 -0.79
C LEU A 4 -2.82 -5.59 -0.69
N ILE A 5 -3.73 -5.40 0.27
CA ILE A 5 -4.26 -4.08 0.59
C ILE A 5 -3.43 -3.55 1.76
N LEU A 6 -2.72 -2.46 1.53
CA LEU A 6 -1.90 -1.80 2.54
C LEU A 6 -2.62 -0.55 3.02
N ASP A 7 -2.86 -0.48 4.32
CA ASP A 7 -3.32 0.74 4.97
C ASP A 7 -2.11 1.53 5.48
N CYS A 8 -2.03 2.80 5.11
CA CYS A 8 -0.98 3.71 5.54
C CYS A 8 -1.28 4.14 6.99
N GLY A 9 -1.04 3.24 7.94
CA GLY A 9 -1.24 3.48 9.36
C GLY A 9 -0.20 4.46 9.91
N HIS A 10 -0.47 5.76 9.85
CA HIS A 10 0.17 6.73 10.72
C HIS A 10 -0.67 6.87 11.99
N VAL A 11 -0.22 6.30 13.11
CA VAL A 11 -0.92 6.43 14.40
C VAL A 11 -0.92 7.90 14.84
N PRO A 12 -2.10 8.53 15.04
CA PRO A 12 -2.17 9.83 15.70
C PRO A 12 -1.63 9.68 17.13
N VAL A 13 -0.75 10.58 17.55
CA VAL A 13 -0.56 10.81 18.99
C VAL A 13 -1.83 11.52 19.48
N GLU A 14 -2.33 11.15 20.65
CA GLU A 14 -3.61 11.56 21.26
C GLU A 14 -3.86 13.09 21.40
N ASP A 15 -3.03 13.96 20.84
CA ASP A 15 -3.07 15.41 21.00
C ASP A 15 -3.27 16.18 19.68
N GLY A 16 -3.79 15.54 18.62
CA GLY A 16 -4.10 16.19 17.34
C GLY A 16 -2.88 16.75 16.59
N SER A 17 -1.67 16.45 17.05
CA SER A 17 -0.41 16.81 16.39
C SER A 17 -0.02 15.67 15.44
N VAL A 18 -0.14 15.95 14.14
CA VAL A 18 0.44 15.13 13.08
C VAL A 18 1.92 14.97 13.40
N ARG A 19 2.43 13.74 13.61
CA ARG A 19 3.88 13.57 13.64
C ARG A 19 4.35 13.76 12.20
N ASN A 20 4.78 14.98 11.90
CA ASN A 20 5.69 15.22 10.80
C ASN A 20 7.00 14.48 11.15
N MET A 21 7.06 13.17 10.90
CA MET A 21 8.35 12.49 10.83
C MET A 21 9.03 13.08 9.62
N LEU A 22 9.98 13.98 9.87
CA LEU A 22 10.97 14.34 8.87
C LEU A 22 11.53 13.03 8.30
N PRO A 23 11.61 12.89 6.97
CA PRO A 23 12.24 11.74 6.35
C PRO A 23 13.55 11.46 7.08
N LEU A 24 13.73 10.22 7.53
CA LEU A 24 14.96 9.84 8.21
C LEU A 24 16.12 10.22 7.29
N PRO A 25 17.16 10.93 7.80
CA PRO A 25 18.36 11.17 7.00
C PRO A 25 18.84 9.86 6.40
N GLY A 26 19.35 9.86 5.16
CA GLY A 26 19.73 8.62 4.47
C GLY A 26 20.72 7.72 5.24
N HIS A 27 21.49 8.29 6.19
CA HIS A 27 22.36 7.52 7.08
C HIS A 27 21.62 6.87 8.28
N ALA A 28 20.47 7.41 8.68
CA ALA A 28 19.65 6.90 9.78
C ALA A 28 18.82 5.68 9.38
N ILE A 29 18.60 5.46 8.07
CA ILE A 29 17.90 4.27 7.55
C ILE A 29 18.82 3.07 7.36
N GLU A 30 20.14 3.25 7.29
CA GLU A 30 21.09 2.17 7.02
C GLU A 30 20.99 1.00 8.02
N PRO A 31 20.87 1.23 9.35
CA PRO A 31 20.66 0.15 10.31
C PRO A 31 19.31 -0.56 10.11
N MET A 32 18.28 0.15 9.67
CA MET A 32 16.96 -0.41 9.38
C MET A 32 17.00 -1.29 8.14
N LEU A 33 17.62 -0.82 7.06
CA LEU A 33 17.81 -1.58 5.82
C LEU A 33 18.66 -2.83 6.07
N ARG A 34 19.71 -2.72 6.88
CA ARG A 34 20.55 -3.86 7.28
C ARG A 34 19.77 -4.88 8.11
N GLY A 35 19.05 -4.44 9.13
CA GLY A 35 18.23 -5.32 9.96
C GLY A 35 17.13 -6.01 9.15
N ALA A 36 16.51 -5.30 8.21
CA ALA A 36 15.54 -5.90 7.31
C ALA A 36 16.20 -6.91 6.36
N HIS A 37 17.43 -6.66 5.88
CA HIS A 37 18.17 -7.59 5.01
C HIS A 37 18.55 -8.88 5.75
N GLU A 38 19.04 -8.76 6.98
CA GLU A 38 19.34 -9.91 7.85
C GLU A 38 18.10 -10.75 8.13
N ARG A 39 16.95 -10.10 8.37
CA ARG A 39 15.67 -10.80 8.59
C ARG A 39 15.20 -11.50 7.32
N LEU A 40 15.30 -10.86 6.15
CA LEU A 40 14.96 -11.47 4.86
C LEU A 40 15.86 -12.67 4.54
N ALA A 41 17.16 -12.56 4.81
CA ALA A 41 18.12 -13.64 4.62
C ALA A 41 17.84 -14.87 5.51
N ALA A 42 17.12 -14.70 6.62
CA ALA A 42 16.70 -15.78 7.50
C ALA A 42 15.47 -16.56 7.00
N TYR A 43 14.74 -16.03 6.01
CA TYR A 43 13.65 -16.77 5.35
C TYR A 43 14.20 -17.61 4.21
N PRO A 44 13.71 -18.86 4.01
CA PRO A 44 14.06 -19.63 2.82
C PRO A 44 13.59 -18.83 1.60
N LEU A 45 14.55 -18.31 0.84
CA LEU A 45 14.35 -17.41 -0.31
C LEU A 45 13.46 -18.09 -1.36
N SER A 46 12.16 -18.01 -1.16
CA SER A 46 11.16 -18.27 -2.19
C SER A 46 11.20 -17.07 -3.11
N LEU A 47 11.83 -17.21 -4.29
CA LEU A 47 11.47 -16.63 -5.60
C LEU A 47 10.98 -15.16 -5.72
N PHE A 48 10.98 -14.38 -4.65
CA PHE A 48 10.19 -13.17 -4.46
C PHE A 48 10.98 -12.06 -3.76
N VAL A 49 12.30 -12.23 -3.62
CA VAL A 49 13.21 -11.20 -3.12
C VAL A 49 14.32 -11.11 -4.15
N PRO A 50 14.52 -9.96 -4.80
CA PRO A 50 15.54 -9.82 -5.83
C PRO A 50 16.90 -10.06 -5.21
N ALA A 51 17.77 -10.69 -5.99
CA ALA A 51 19.10 -11.10 -5.55
C ALA A 51 19.99 -9.85 -5.33
N GLY A 52 20.02 -9.34 -4.10
CA GLY A 52 20.89 -8.22 -3.75
C GLY A 52 20.69 -7.72 -2.30
N PRO A 53 21.67 -7.02 -1.72
CA PRO A 53 21.49 -6.36 -0.44
C PRO A 53 20.50 -5.19 -0.60
N MET A 54 19.58 -5.02 0.35
CA MET A 54 18.63 -3.89 0.36
C MET A 54 19.30 -2.51 0.53
N THR A 55 20.60 -2.50 0.76
CA THR A 55 21.43 -1.29 0.78
C THR A 55 22.02 -0.96 -0.60
N ALA A 56 21.79 -1.79 -1.61
CA ALA A 56 22.19 -1.48 -2.98
C ALA A 56 21.36 -0.31 -3.50
N TYR A 57 22.02 0.62 -4.21
CA TYR A 57 21.38 1.83 -4.73
C TYR A 57 20.25 1.52 -5.73
N ASP A 58 20.39 0.41 -6.43
CA ASP A 58 19.48 -0.16 -7.43
C ASP A 58 18.62 -1.28 -6.88
N TRP A 59 18.51 -1.41 -5.55
CA TRP A 59 17.59 -2.37 -4.97
C TRP A 59 16.14 -1.93 -5.24
N GLU A 60 15.39 -2.79 -5.91
CA GLU A 60 13.96 -2.64 -6.13
C GLU A 60 13.26 -3.87 -5.55
N PRO A 61 12.04 -3.76 -4.98
CA PRO A 61 11.28 -4.93 -4.54
C PRO A 61 10.84 -5.78 -5.74
N GLU A 62 10.75 -7.10 -5.57
CA GLU A 62 10.20 -8.00 -6.59
C GLU A 62 8.68 -7.87 -6.63
N THR A 63 8.16 -7.26 -7.70
CA THR A 63 6.76 -6.89 -7.88
C THR A 63 5.96 -7.90 -8.70
N SER A 64 6.56 -9.00 -9.16
CA SER A 64 5.87 -10.01 -9.97
C SER A 64 4.96 -10.97 -9.19
N SER A 65 4.86 -10.81 -7.88
CA SER A 65 4.10 -11.75 -7.04
C SER A 65 2.79 -11.18 -6.51
N HIS A 66 2.74 -9.86 -6.35
CA HIS A 66 1.66 -9.16 -5.70
C HIS A 66 1.45 -7.80 -6.34
N VAL A 67 0.23 -7.28 -6.21
CA VAL A 67 -0.08 -5.87 -6.46
C VAL A 67 -0.46 -5.23 -5.13
N ALA A 68 0.14 -4.08 -4.86
CA ALA A 68 -0.13 -3.26 -3.69
C ALA A 68 -1.14 -2.17 -4.07
N LEU A 69 -2.18 -2.03 -3.23
CA LEU A 69 -3.08 -0.88 -3.26
C LEU A 69 -2.81 -0.04 -2.02
N GLY A 70 -2.50 1.24 -2.21
CA GLY A 70 -2.27 2.19 -1.12
C GLY A 70 -3.36 3.24 -1.06
N ALA A 71 -3.77 3.60 0.16
CA ALA A 71 -4.84 4.56 0.42
C ALA A 71 -4.48 6.00 0.09
N CYS A 72 -3.20 6.36 0.20
CA CYS A 72 -2.72 7.73 0.08
C CYS A 72 -1.25 7.76 -0.34
N GLN A 73 -0.78 8.92 -0.82
CA GLN A 73 0.61 9.15 -1.17
C GLN A 73 1.50 9.30 0.08
N ASN A 74 2.82 9.38 -0.14
CA ASN A 74 3.83 9.43 0.93
C ASN A 74 3.67 10.61 1.92
N ASP A 75 3.04 11.70 1.48
CA ASP A 75 2.81 12.94 2.25
C ASP A 75 1.36 13.12 2.73
N GLU A 76 0.52 12.10 2.53
CA GLU A 76 -0.89 12.10 2.90
C GLU A 76 -1.18 11.12 4.04
N LEU A 77 -2.43 11.13 4.53
CA LEU A 77 -2.87 10.27 5.63
C LEU A 77 -4.11 9.46 5.24
N ALA A 78 -4.08 8.16 5.54
CA ALA A 78 -5.26 7.33 5.49
C ALA A 78 -6.25 7.78 6.58
N GLN A 79 -7.53 7.91 6.22
CA GLN A 79 -8.57 8.45 7.12
C GLN A 79 -9.62 7.40 7.46
N GLU A 80 -10.10 7.43 8.70
CA GLU A 80 -11.28 6.71 9.16
C GLU A 80 -12.42 7.68 9.43
N VAL A 81 -13.65 7.25 9.14
CA VAL A 81 -14.87 8.02 9.42
C VAL A 81 -15.90 7.14 10.11
N GLU A 82 -16.71 7.75 10.97
CA GLU A 82 -17.87 7.13 11.60
C GLU A 82 -19.10 7.41 10.73
N ASP A 83 -19.87 6.37 10.38
CA ASP A 83 -21.15 6.55 9.68
C ASP A 83 -22.30 6.92 10.63
N ASP A 84 -23.47 7.20 10.03
CA ASP A 84 -24.70 7.54 10.74
C ASP A 84 -25.19 6.44 11.71
N MET A 85 -24.68 5.21 11.58
CA MET A 85 -24.99 4.07 12.46
C MET A 85 -23.93 3.88 13.56
N GLY A 86 -22.91 4.72 13.61
CA GLY A 86 -21.82 4.65 14.58
C GLY A 86 -20.72 3.64 14.23
N ALA A 87 -20.68 3.14 12.99
CA ALA A 87 -19.63 2.22 12.55
C ALA A 87 -18.45 2.99 11.95
N VAL A 88 -17.26 2.74 12.50
CA VAL A 88 -15.99 3.31 12.02
C VAL A 88 -15.43 2.46 10.87
N HIS A 89 -15.03 3.13 9.78
CA HIS A 89 -14.40 2.48 8.64
C HIS A 89 -13.40 3.41 7.95
N GLY A 90 -12.37 2.81 7.34
CA GLY A 90 -11.44 3.53 6.47
C GLY A 90 -12.12 4.04 5.20
N VAL A 91 -11.89 5.30 4.86
CA VAL A 91 -12.46 5.97 3.68
C VAL A 91 -12.05 5.23 2.40
N PHE A 92 -10.75 4.95 2.24
CA PHE A 92 -10.22 4.21 1.09
C PHE A 92 -10.79 2.79 1.01
N THR A 93 -10.70 2.02 2.10
CA THR A 93 -11.16 0.62 2.13
C THR A 93 -12.64 0.51 1.79
N LYS A 94 -13.48 1.43 2.29
CA LYS A 94 -14.91 1.46 1.93
C LYS A 94 -15.11 1.73 0.45
N ALA A 95 -14.44 2.75 -0.11
CA ALA A 95 -14.54 3.09 -1.52
C ALA A 95 -14.14 1.90 -2.41
N VAL A 96 -13.02 1.23 -2.11
CA VAL A 96 -12.58 0.02 -2.83
C VAL A 96 -13.63 -1.08 -2.77
N MET A 97 -14.20 -1.34 -1.59
CA MET A 97 -15.20 -2.40 -1.42
C MET A 97 -16.51 -2.10 -2.17
N GLU A 98 -16.97 -0.85 -2.16
CA GLU A 98 -18.15 -0.41 -2.92
C GLU A 98 -17.91 -0.52 -4.42
N SER A 99 -16.73 -0.10 -4.89
CA SER A 99 -16.34 -0.17 -6.30
C SER A 99 -16.21 -1.61 -6.77
N LEU A 100 -15.61 -2.51 -5.98
CA LEU A 100 -15.55 -3.95 -6.28
C LEU A 100 -16.95 -4.57 -6.39
N ARG A 101 -17.86 -4.21 -5.49
CA ARG A 101 -19.24 -4.71 -5.49
C ARG A 101 -20.04 -4.27 -6.70
N SER A 102 -19.67 -3.17 -7.35
CA SER A 102 -20.29 -2.74 -8.60
C SER A 102 -20.03 -3.73 -9.76
N GLY A 103 -18.92 -4.47 -9.71
CA GLY A 103 -18.49 -5.37 -10.78
C GLY A 103 -18.08 -4.65 -12.08
N GLN A 104 -17.86 -3.33 -12.05
CA GLN A 104 -17.67 -2.54 -13.27
C GLN A 104 -16.21 -2.42 -13.75
N HIS A 105 -15.23 -2.77 -12.89
CA HIS A 105 -13.81 -2.60 -13.20
C HIS A 105 -13.21 -3.92 -13.70
N ALA A 106 -12.44 -3.85 -14.79
CA ALA A 106 -11.76 -5.00 -15.36
C ALA A 106 -10.42 -5.27 -14.67
N SER A 107 -9.66 -4.24 -14.27
CA SER A 107 -8.33 -4.37 -13.65
C SER A 107 -8.19 -3.57 -12.35
N LEU A 108 -7.11 -3.81 -11.59
CA LEU A 108 -6.81 -3.06 -10.35
C LEU A 108 -6.50 -1.59 -10.64
N VAL A 109 -5.90 -1.30 -11.79
CA VAL A 109 -5.73 0.06 -12.32
C VAL A 109 -7.08 0.73 -12.53
N GLU A 110 -8.00 0.10 -13.26
CA GLU A 110 -9.35 0.66 -13.49
C GLU A 110 -10.15 0.82 -12.20
N LEU A 111 -9.95 -0.07 -11.23
CA LEU A 111 -10.55 0.01 -9.91
C LEU A 111 -10.08 1.27 -9.17
N ILE A 112 -8.76 1.49 -9.07
CA ILE A 112 -8.18 2.60 -8.33
C ILE A 112 -8.47 3.95 -8.99
N TYR A 113 -8.29 4.07 -10.32
CA TYR A 113 -8.60 5.30 -11.03
C TYR A 113 -10.11 5.57 -11.18
N GLY A 114 -10.94 4.54 -10.97
CA GLY A 114 -12.39 4.65 -10.98
C GLY A 114 -12.99 5.03 -9.61
N LEU A 115 -12.20 5.09 -8.54
CA LEU A 115 -12.69 5.49 -7.23
C LEU A 115 -13.21 6.94 -7.24
N PRO A 116 -14.18 7.27 -6.38
CA PRO A 116 -14.56 8.66 -6.15
C PRO A 116 -13.37 9.46 -5.60
N GLU A 117 -13.40 10.77 -5.78
CA GLU A 117 -12.43 11.67 -5.15
C GLU A 117 -12.50 11.52 -3.63
N LEU A 118 -11.37 11.17 -3.00
CA LEU A 118 -11.25 10.99 -1.55
C LEU A 118 -10.56 12.22 -0.96
N PRO A 119 -11.26 13.09 -0.21
CA PRO A 119 -10.65 14.32 0.29
C PRO A 119 -9.39 14.06 1.14
N GLY A 120 -8.25 14.60 0.69
CA GLY A 120 -6.97 14.46 1.38
C GLY A 120 -6.32 13.07 1.29
N GLN A 121 -6.78 12.21 0.38
CA GLN A 121 -6.20 10.91 0.08
C GLN A 121 -6.15 10.70 -1.44
N THR A 122 -4.99 10.36 -1.94
CA THR A 122 -4.74 10.02 -3.34
C THR A 122 -4.32 8.56 -3.41
N PRO A 123 -5.26 7.64 -3.68
CA PRO A 123 -4.94 6.22 -3.79
C PRO A 123 -3.96 5.91 -4.92
N TYR A 124 -3.19 4.83 -4.75
CA TYR A 124 -2.28 4.34 -5.78
C TYR A 124 -2.34 2.82 -5.90
N VAL A 125 -1.90 2.34 -7.06
CA VAL A 125 -1.66 0.92 -7.36
C VAL A 125 -0.19 0.76 -7.76
N ALA A 126 0.41 -0.36 -7.38
CA ALA A 126 1.76 -0.71 -7.79
C ALA A 126 1.94 -2.24 -7.88
N GLY A 127 2.43 -2.72 -9.02
CA GLY A 127 2.96 -4.08 -9.21
C GLY A 127 2.86 -4.53 -10.66
N ASP A 128 3.62 -5.57 -11.05
CA ASP A 128 3.78 -5.94 -12.47
C ASP A 128 2.50 -6.41 -13.15
N TYR A 129 1.51 -6.80 -12.36
CA TYR A 129 0.24 -7.37 -12.83
C TYR A 129 -0.96 -6.45 -12.54
N GLU A 130 -0.74 -5.16 -12.29
CA GLU A 130 -1.82 -4.23 -11.93
C GLU A 130 -2.92 -4.04 -13.00
N ASP A 131 -2.58 -4.29 -14.26
CA ASP A 131 -3.50 -4.27 -15.40
C ASP A 131 -4.23 -5.60 -15.65
N GLU A 132 -3.87 -6.67 -14.94
CA GLU A 132 -4.51 -7.98 -15.15
C GLU A 132 -5.98 -7.99 -14.72
N PRO A 133 -6.83 -8.85 -15.33
CA PRO A 133 -8.22 -8.97 -14.95
C PRO A 133 -8.40 -9.33 -13.46
N ILE A 134 -9.17 -8.53 -12.73
CA ILE A 134 -9.55 -8.84 -11.33
C ILE A 134 -10.46 -10.06 -11.29
N TRP A 135 -11.34 -10.17 -12.29
CA TRP A 135 -12.34 -11.22 -12.36
C TRP A 135 -11.85 -12.37 -13.23
N TYR A 136 -12.14 -13.58 -12.77
CA TYR A 136 -11.95 -14.77 -13.57
C TYR A 136 -12.76 -14.66 -14.88
N GLN A 137 -12.09 -14.88 -16.01
CA GLN A 137 -12.71 -14.95 -17.33
C GLN A 137 -12.80 -16.43 -17.74
N GLU A 138 -14.00 -16.90 -18.12
CA GLU A 138 -14.23 -18.25 -18.66
C GLU A 138 -13.77 -18.41 -20.10
#